data_AF-A0A5D4RVP1-F1
#
_entry.id   AF-A0A5D4RVP1-F1
#
_cell.length_a   1.000
_cell.length_b   1.000
_cell.length_c   1.000
_cell.angle_alpha   90.00
_cell.angle_beta   90.00
_cell.angle_gamma   90.00
#
_symmetry.space_group_name_H-M   'P 1'
#
loop_
_entity.id
_entity.type
_entity.pdbx_description
1 polymer ?
#
loop_
_entity_poly.entity_id
_entity_poly.type
_entity_poly.pdbx_seq_one_letter_code
_entity_poly.pdbx_strand_id
1 'polypeptide(L)' 'MKLFTWVLVLLHLIITVLWIANSPALFSIAGMVAWLLLIAGGFGLYFKTKQMAVIVSSSFMVFLLLLTGLIEWTVSSMP' A
#
# COMPACT_ATOMS: atom_id res chain seq x y z
N MET A 1 -1.03 22.04 2.04
CA MET A 1 -0.81 20.97 3.04
C MET A 1 -2.06 20.13 3.26
N LYS A 2 -3.22 20.71 3.62
CA LYS A 2 -4.48 19.96 3.85
C LYS A 2 -4.88 19.05 2.67
N LEU A 3 -4.88 19.58 1.44
CA LEU A 3 -5.26 18.80 0.26
C LEU A 3 -4.38 17.56 0.06
N PHE A 4 -3.07 17.70 0.24
CA PHE A 4 -2.13 16.59 0.08
C PHE A 4 -2.34 15.50 1.14
N THR A 5 -2.57 15.88 2.39
CA THR A 5 -2.95 14.93 3.45
C THR A 5 -4.27 14.22 3.13
N TRP A 6 -5.27 14.92 2.61
CA TRP A 6 -6.54 14.32 2.19
C TRP A 6 -6.36 13.32 1.04
N VAL A 7 -5.49 13.61 0.07
CA VAL A 7 -5.15 12.66 -0.99
C VAL A 7 -4.51 11.39 -0.42
N LEU A 8 -3.57 11.52 0.52
CA LEU A 8 -2.98 10.37 1.19
C LEU A 8 -4.04 9.55 1.93
N VAL A 9 -4.90 10.20 2.72
CA VAL A 9 -5.99 9.51 3.46
C VAL A 9 -6.91 8.76 2.50
N LEU A 10 -7.33 9.39 1.41
CA LEU A 10 -8.18 8.76 0.40
C LEU A 10 -7.48 7.56 -0.25
N LEU A 11 -6.19 7.68 -0.56
CA LEU A 11 -5.41 6.58 -1.11
C LEU A 11 -5.30 5.40 -0.13
N HIS A 12 -5.07 5.65 1.16
CA HIS A 12 -5.10 4.57 2.17
C HIS A 12 -6.44 3.88 2.22
N LEU A 13 -7.53 4.65 2.21
CA LEU A 13 -8.87 4.12 2.33
C LEU A 13 -9.20 3.23 1.13
N ILE A 14 -8.86 3.68 -0.09
CA ILE A 14 -9.01 2.88 -1.31
C ILE A 14 -8.20 1.58 -1.22
N ILE A 15 -6.90 1.66 -0.92
CA ILE A 15 -6.03 0.47 -0.84
C ILE A 15 -6.55 -0.49 0.24
N THR A 16 -6.97 0.01 1.39
CA THR A 16 -7.50 -0.82 2.49
C THR A 16 -8.80 -1.51 2.07
N VAL A 17 -9.73 -0.80 1.44
CA VAL A 17 -10.99 -1.39 0.94
C VAL A 17 -10.72 -2.44 -0.11
N LEU A 18 -9.84 -2.16 -1.08
CA LEU A 18 -9.45 -3.13 -2.10
C LEU A 18 -8.76 -4.36 -1.51
N TRP A 19 -7.92 -4.17 -0.49
CA TRP A 19 -7.22 -5.24 0.22
C TRP A 19 -8.19 -6.14 0.99
N ILE A 20 -9.10 -5.56 1.78
CA ILE A 20 -10.14 -6.30 2.51
C ILE A 20 -11.05 -7.07 1.56
N ALA A 21 -11.39 -6.47 0.40
CA ALA A 21 -12.23 -7.10 -0.61
C ALA A 21 -11.51 -8.20 -1.42
N ASN A 22 -10.25 -8.51 -1.11
CA ASN A 22 -9.39 -9.38 -1.90
C ASN A 22 -9.42 -9.05 -3.41
N SER A 23 -9.38 -7.75 -3.75
CA SER A 23 -9.72 -7.29 -5.09
C SER A 23 -8.64 -7.66 -6.13
N PRO A 24 -9.02 -8.23 -7.30
CA PRO A 24 -8.09 -8.47 -8.40
C PRO A 24 -7.38 -7.21 -8.89
N ALA A 25 -7.99 -6.03 -8.69
CA ALA A 25 -7.36 -4.76 -9.04
C ALA A 25 -6.05 -4.51 -8.24
N LEU A 26 -5.98 -5.00 -7.00
CA LEU A 26 -4.81 -4.86 -6.14
C LEU A 26 -3.83 -6.04 -6.32
N PHE A 27 -4.36 -7.26 -6.48
CA PHE A 27 -3.55 -8.50 -6.49
C PHE A 27 -3.23 -9.04 -7.90
N SER A 28 -3.68 -8.40 -8.97
CA SER A 28 -3.16 -8.67 -10.31
C SER A 28 -1.69 -8.23 -10.45
N ILE A 29 -0.98 -8.73 -11.46
CA ILE A 29 0.39 -8.31 -11.77
C ILE A 29 0.48 -6.79 -11.92
N ALA A 30 -0.46 -6.19 -12.65
CA ALA A 30 -0.52 -4.74 -12.82
C ALA A 30 -0.79 -4.01 -11.49
N GLY A 31 -1.68 -4.54 -10.65
CA GLY A 31 -1.97 -4.04 -9.31
C GLY A 31 -0.74 -4.05 -8.41
N MET A 32 -0.01 -5.17 -8.35
CA MET A 32 1.22 -5.31 -7.59
C MET A 32 2.30 -4.33 -8.05
N VAL A 33 2.49 -4.17 -9.36
CA VAL A 33 3.45 -3.20 -9.91
C VAL A 33 3.05 -1.77 -9.53
N ALA A 34 1.78 -1.40 -9.68
CA ALA A 34 1.28 -0.08 -9.28
C ALA A 34 1.46 0.16 -7.78
N TRP A 35 1.24 -0.87 -6.96
CA TRP A 35 1.41 -0.80 -5.52
C TRP A 35 2.87 -0.57 -5.10
N LEU A 36 3.81 -1.30 -5.72
CA LEU A 36 5.25 -1.10 -5.51
C LEU A 36 5.70 0.30 -5.94
N LEU A 37 5.18 0.81 -7.05
CA LEU A 37 5.46 2.18 -7.50
C LEU A 37 4.92 3.23 -6.53
N LEU A 38 3.74 3.01 -5.94
CA LEU A 38 3.18 3.90 -4.91
C LEU A 38 4.06 3.92 -3.66
N ILE A 39 4.54 2.76 -3.21
CA ILE A 39 5.46 2.65 -2.08
C ILE A 39 6.77 3.41 -2.38
N ALA A 40 7.40 3.12 -3.52
CA ALA A 40 8.64 3.76 -3.93
C ALA A 40 8.49 5.30 -4.08
N GLY A 41 7.39 5.74 -4.70
CA GLY A 41 7.05 7.15 -4.84
C GLY A 41 6.83 7.83 -3.50
N GLY A 42 6.18 7.16 -2.55
CA GLY A 42 5.99 7.63 -1.18
C GLY A 42 7.32 7.82 -0.44
N PHE A 43 8.22 6.84 -0.48
CA PHE A 43 9.55 6.99 0.10
C PHE A 43 10.36 8.12 -0.57
N GLY A 44 10.36 8.20 -1.90
CA GLY A 44 11.02 9.29 -2.63
C GLY A 44 10.48 10.66 -2.23
N LEU A 45 9.17 10.78 -2.08
CA LEU A 45 8.53 12.01 -1.66
C LEU A 45 8.83 12.36 -0.19
N TYR A 46 8.94 11.37 0.69
CA TYR A 46 9.41 11.57 2.06
C TYR A 46 10.84 12.13 2.09
N PHE A 47 11.77 11.56 1.32
CA PHE A 47 13.15 12.08 1.29
C PHE A 47 13.23 13.53 0.83
N LYS A 48 12.34 13.93 -0.09
CA LYS A 48 12.26 15.31 -0.60
C LYS A 48 11.58 16.28 0.37
N THR A 49 10.51 15.86 1.03
CA THR A 49 9.62 16.77 1.80
C THR A 49 9.76 16.64 3.32
N LYS A 50 10.37 15.56 3.79
CA LYS A 50 10.46 15.15 5.21
C LYS A 50 9.11 15.08 5.92
N GLN A 51 8.01 14.90 5.18
CA GLN A 51 6.66 14.83 5.75
C GLN A 51 6.36 13.46 6.36
N MET A 52 6.11 13.43 7.66
CA MET A 52 5.84 12.19 8.41
C MET A 52 4.59 11.44 7.91
N ALA A 53 3.56 12.16 7.45
CA ALA A 53 2.35 11.53 6.91
C ALA A 53 2.65 10.62 5.69
N VAL A 54 3.65 10.98 4.87
CA VAL A 54 4.03 10.22 3.68
C VAL A 54 4.74 8.93 4.06
N ILE A 55 5.66 8.98 5.02
CA ILE A 55 6.39 7.77 5.44
C ILE A 55 5.48 6.80 6.18
N VAL A 56 4.59 7.30 7.06
CA VAL A 56 3.57 6.46 7.71
C VAL A 56 2.69 5.78 6.66
N SER A 57 2.30 6.53 5.62
CA SER A 57 1.52 5.99 4.51
C SER A 57 2.22 4.88 3.74
N SER A 58 3.47 5.12 3.40
CA SER A 58 4.28 4.18 2.63
C SER A 58 4.55 2.92 3.45
N SER A 59 4.86 3.07 4.74
CA SER A 59 5.08 1.96 5.67
C SER A 59 3.81 1.11 5.87
N PHE A 60 2.62 1.72 5.94
CA PHE A 60 1.37 0.99 6.00
C PHE A 60 1.14 0.12 4.74
N MET A 61 1.43 0.66 3.56
CA MET A 61 1.34 -0.09 2.31
C MET A 61 2.33 -1.26 2.26
N VAL A 62 3.56 -1.07 2.74
CA VAL A 62 4.54 -2.16 2.89
C VAL A 62 4.03 -3.23 3.85
N PHE A 63 3.49 -2.84 5.00
CA PHE A 63 2.92 -3.76 5.98
C PHE A 63 1.83 -4.63 5.36
N LEU A 64 0.88 -4.04 4.64
CA LEU A 64 -0.19 -4.78 3.98
C LEU A 64 0.33 -5.77 2.94
N LEU A 65 1.35 -5.39 2.16
CA LEU A 65 1.98 -6.27 1.17
C LEU A 65 2.65 -7.48 1.85
N LEU A 66 3.39 -7.25 2.94
CA LEU A 66 4.00 -8.33 3.73
C LEU A 66 2.94 -9.23 4.37
N LEU A 67 1.86 -8.65 4.89
CA LEU A 67 0.75 -9.39 5.47
C LEU A 67 0.05 -10.26 4.43
N THR A 68 -0.18 -9.75 3.21
CA THR A 68 -0.67 -10.56 2.09
C THR A 68 0.27 -11.72 1.80
N GLY A 69 1.58 -11.47 1.69
CA GLY A 69 2.55 -12.54 1.45
C GLY A 69 2.53 -13.62 2.53
N LEU A 70 2.37 -13.24 3.80
CA LEU A 70 2.22 -14.16 4.92
C LEU A 70 0.92 -14.97 4.83
N ILE A 71 -0.20 -14.34 4.49
CA ILE A 71 -1.50 -15.01 4.32
C ILE A 71 -1.42 -16.03 3.19
N GLU A 72 -0.95 -15.62 2.01
CA GLU A 72 -0.79 -16.50 0.84
C GLU A 72 0.12 -17.68 1.15
N TRP A 73 1.26 -17.43 1.81
CA TRP A 73 2.15 -18.49 2.24
C TRP A 73 1.46 -19.46 3.20
N THR A 74 0.77 -18.94 4.21
CA THR A 74 0.03 -19.75 5.19
C THR A 74 -1.06 -20.60 4.52
N VAL A 75 -1.87 -20.00 3.66
CA VAL A 75 -2.95 -20.69 2.94
C VAL A 75 -2.40 -21.73 1.97
N SER A 76 -1.35 -21.41 1.21
CA SER A 76 -0.72 -22.36 0.27
C SER A 76 -0.04 -23.55 0.96
N SER A 77 0.31 -23.40 2.24
CA SER A 77 0.92 -24.46 3.06
C SER A 77 -0.11 -25.37 3.75
N MET A 78 -1.40 -25.01 3.70
CA MET A 78 -2.47 -25.89 4.17
C MET A 78 -2.72 -26.99 3.11
N PRO A 79 -2.73 -28.27 3.52
CA PRO A 79 -3.02 -29.39 2.61
C PRO A 79 -4.48 -29.43 2.16
#